data_AF-A0A3C1DI87-F1
#
_entry.id   AF-A0A3C1DI87-F1
#
_cell.length_a   1.000
_cell.length_b   1.000
_cell.length_c   1.000
_cell.angle_alpha   90.00
_cell.angle_beta   90.00
_cell.angle_gamma   90.00
#
_symmetry.space_group_name_H-M   'P 1'
#
loop_
_entity.id
_entity.type
_entity.pdbx_description
1 polymer ?
#
loop_
_entity_poly.entity_id
_entity_poly.type
_entity_poly.pdbx_seq_one_letter_code
_entity_poly.pdbx_strand_id
1 'polypeptide(L)'
;MGKNTKVTGNAVVGGRAKVAGHAEVSGDAKVSGKSKVSGHATVADSAAISGSAWVHGHAAISGSAKISDHSDVKGKAQVRDKAKVSGHAEVSGKAQLSGRAQVSGSAVVAGDAVLLDNAWVSGQAEVSDKAVIGGDAAVAGAAHVLKESHVVTLTELDSGVTWTAYRTRHGGRQVLKGHTMVEESEAPKELLDATGKAWFSGK
;
A
#
# COMPACT_ATOMS: atom_id res chain seq x y z
N MET A 1 -6.64 6.52 26.71
CA MET A 1 -7.90 6.25 25.97
C MET A 1 -8.73 7.52 25.92
N GLY A 2 -9.30 7.86 24.77
CA GLY A 2 -10.20 9.01 24.59
C GLY A 2 -11.68 8.63 24.73
N LYS A 3 -12.56 9.64 24.80
CA LYS A 3 -14.02 9.45 24.85
C LYS A 3 -14.52 8.70 23.61
N ASN A 4 -15.59 7.92 23.77
CA ASN A 4 -16.31 7.16 22.73
C ASN A 4 -15.52 6.05 22.03
N THR A 5 -14.42 5.60 22.62
CA THR A 5 -13.61 4.51 22.07
C THR A 5 -14.07 3.16 22.60
N LYS A 6 -13.90 2.12 21.78
CA LYS A 6 -14.19 0.74 22.15
C LYS A 6 -12.94 -0.11 22.00
N VAL A 7 -12.48 -0.72 23.10
CA VAL A 7 -11.40 -1.73 23.07
C VAL A 7 -11.97 -3.01 23.66
N THR A 8 -11.95 -4.10 22.89
CA THR A 8 -12.60 -5.37 23.26
C THR A 8 -11.77 -6.58 22.82
N GLY A 9 -12.13 -7.78 23.28
CA GLY A 9 -11.34 -8.99 23.05
C GLY A 9 -10.03 -8.97 23.83
N ASN A 10 -8.96 -9.52 23.25
CA ASN A 10 -7.60 -9.49 23.78
C ASN A 10 -6.80 -8.28 23.28
N ALA A 11 -7.47 -7.26 22.72
CA ALA A 11 -6.81 -6.11 22.13
C ALA A 11 -5.96 -5.36 23.16
N VAL A 12 -4.74 -5.01 22.76
CA VAL A 12 -3.76 -4.32 23.62
C VAL A 12 -3.47 -2.93 23.07
N VAL A 13 -3.71 -1.91 23.89
CA VAL A 13 -3.26 -0.53 23.65
C VAL A 13 -2.19 -0.18 24.68
N GLY A 14 -0.94 0.02 24.23
CA GLY A 14 0.20 0.22 25.12
C GLY A 14 1.17 1.32 24.69
N GLY A 15 2.21 1.56 25.49
CA GLY A 15 3.20 2.61 25.22
C GLY A 15 2.60 4.01 25.34
N ARG A 16 2.87 4.88 24.35
CA ARG A 16 2.29 6.23 24.23
C ARG A 16 1.15 6.29 23.20
N ALA A 17 0.58 5.13 22.83
CA ALA A 17 -0.47 5.04 21.84
C ALA A 17 -1.72 5.78 22.30
N LYS A 18 -2.43 6.41 21.36
CA LYS A 18 -3.68 7.11 21.63
C LYS A 18 -4.79 6.55 20.74
N VAL A 19 -5.79 5.95 21.36
CA VAL A 19 -7.06 5.61 20.72
C VAL A 19 -8.11 6.63 21.21
N ALA A 20 -8.81 7.31 20.30
CA ALA A 20 -9.77 8.38 20.62
C ALA A 20 -10.92 8.46 19.60
N GLY A 21 -11.99 9.19 19.92
CA GLY A 21 -13.17 9.29 19.05
C GLY A 21 -13.96 7.97 19.01
N HIS A 22 -14.76 7.77 17.98
CA HIS A 22 -15.54 6.53 17.74
C HIS A 22 -14.68 5.35 17.23
N ALA A 23 -13.38 5.33 17.57
CA ALA A 23 -12.47 4.30 17.11
C ALA A 23 -12.69 2.98 17.87
N GLU A 24 -12.59 1.87 17.15
CA GLU A 24 -12.72 0.52 17.68
C GLU A 24 -11.44 -0.27 17.50
N VAL A 25 -10.98 -0.91 18.57
CA VAL A 25 -9.87 -1.88 18.56
C VAL A 25 -10.39 -3.19 19.15
N SER A 26 -10.31 -4.29 18.41
CA SER A 26 -10.92 -5.57 18.81
C SER A 26 -10.05 -6.78 18.42
N GLY A 27 -10.46 -7.98 18.82
CA GLY A 27 -9.72 -9.21 18.55
C GLY A 27 -8.43 -9.30 19.37
N ASP A 28 -7.33 -9.66 18.72
CA ASP A 28 -5.97 -9.70 19.28
C ASP A 28 -5.13 -8.48 18.82
N ALA A 29 -5.80 -7.40 18.37
CA ALA A 29 -5.13 -6.27 17.76
C ALA A 29 -4.21 -5.54 18.74
N LYS A 30 -3.06 -5.06 18.24
CA LYS A 30 -2.06 -4.38 19.05
C LYS A 30 -1.81 -2.96 18.56
N VAL A 31 -2.05 -1.97 19.41
CA VAL A 31 -1.74 -0.56 19.16
C VAL A 31 -0.67 -0.10 20.15
N SER A 32 0.48 0.34 19.66
CA SER A 32 1.66 0.62 20.49
C SER A 32 2.52 1.78 19.96
N GLY A 33 3.62 2.10 20.65
CA GLY A 33 4.51 3.20 20.25
C GLY A 33 3.90 4.56 20.55
N LYS A 34 4.08 5.54 19.65
CA LYS A 34 3.43 6.85 19.64
C LYS A 34 2.24 6.91 18.68
N SER A 35 1.73 5.76 18.24
CA SER A 35 0.69 5.67 17.21
C SER A 35 -0.64 6.27 17.68
N LYS A 36 -1.49 6.61 16.71
CA LYS A 36 -2.81 7.18 16.93
C LYS A 36 -3.85 6.42 16.14
N VAL A 37 -4.97 6.09 16.78
CA VAL A 37 -6.18 5.57 16.12
C VAL A 37 -7.34 6.49 16.49
N SER A 38 -8.01 7.09 15.50
CA SER A 38 -9.05 8.08 15.77
C SER A 38 -10.19 8.12 14.75
N GLY A 39 -11.24 8.91 15.01
CA GLY A 39 -12.40 9.00 14.13
C GLY A 39 -13.32 7.79 14.29
N HIS A 40 -13.75 7.20 13.18
CA HIS A 40 -14.49 5.94 13.09
C HIS A 40 -13.61 4.79 12.58
N ALA A 41 -12.29 4.86 12.82
CA ALA A 41 -11.36 3.84 12.38
C ALA A 41 -11.56 2.53 13.18
N THR A 42 -11.38 1.40 12.50
CA THR A 42 -11.45 0.06 13.10
C THR A 42 -10.12 -0.65 12.94
N VAL A 43 -9.63 -1.25 14.01
CA VAL A 43 -8.45 -2.13 14.02
C VAL A 43 -8.86 -3.45 14.68
N ALA A 44 -8.89 -4.53 13.91
CA ALA A 44 -9.43 -5.81 14.37
C ALA A 44 -8.46 -6.98 14.12
N ASP A 45 -8.89 -8.18 14.51
CA ASP A 45 -8.15 -9.44 14.35
C ASP A 45 -6.75 -9.36 15.00
N SER A 46 -5.69 -9.75 14.31
CA SER A 46 -4.30 -9.68 14.79
C SER A 46 -3.53 -8.48 14.21
N ALA A 47 -4.24 -7.42 13.77
CA ALA A 47 -3.61 -6.25 13.18
C ALA A 47 -2.71 -5.50 14.18
N ALA A 48 -1.60 -4.94 13.70
CA ALA A 48 -0.63 -4.25 14.52
C ALA A 48 -0.37 -2.82 14.03
N ILE A 49 -0.60 -1.84 14.91
CA ILE A 49 -0.28 -0.43 14.70
C ILE A 49 0.84 -0.02 15.66
N SER A 50 1.92 0.56 15.14
CA SER A 50 3.11 0.90 15.93
C SER A 50 3.84 2.13 15.39
N GLY A 51 5.01 2.45 15.95
CA GLY A 51 5.76 3.66 15.58
C GLY A 51 4.99 4.92 15.94
N SER A 52 5.01 5.90 15.04
CA SER A 52 4.23 7.14 15.05
C SER A 52 3.04 7.11 14.07
N ALA A 53 2.63 5.91 13.62
CA ALA A 53 1.61 5.77 12.59
C ALA A 53 0.25 6.35 13.02
N TRP A 54 -0.52 6.85 12.07
CA TRP A 54 -1.85 7.38 12.30
C TRP A 54 -2.88 6.65 11.44
N VAL A 55 -3.87 6.05 12.10
CA VAL A 55 -5.06 5.48 11.45
C VAL A 55 -6.27 6.32 11.82
N HIS A 56 -6.97 6.90 10.84
CA HIS A 56 -8.12 7.75 11.14
C HIS A 56 -9.20 7.80 10.05
N GLY A 57 -10.25 8.59 10.27
CA GLY A 57 -11.41 8.63 9.37
C GLY A 57 -12.28 7.38 9.56
N HIS A 58 -12.59 6.67 8.48
CA HIS A 58 -13.31 5.39 8.44
C HIS A 58 -12.39 4.24 7.97
N ALA A 59 -11.08 4.36 8.21
CA ALA A 59 -10.12 3.35 7.79
C ALA A 59 -10.36 2.03 8.54
N ALA A 60 -10.21 0.90 7.86
CA ALA A 60 -10.39 -0.42 8.41
C ALA A 60 -9.11 -1.26 8.25
N ILE A 61 -8.53 -1.66 9.38
CA ILE A 61 -7.32 -2.49 9.43
C ILE A 61 -7.69 -3.83 10.06
N SER A 62 -7.41 -4.94 9.37
CA SER A 62 -7.81 -6.28 9.84
C SER A 62 -6.83 -7.37 9.39
N GLY A 63 -7.10 -8.63 9.75
CA GLY A 63 -6.18 -9.75 9.53
C GLY A 63 -4.92 -9.63 10.38
N SER A 64 -3.76 -9.83 9.76
CA SER A 64 -2.42 -9.64 10.35
C SER A 64 -1.71 -8.40 9.78
N ALA A 65 -2.46 -7.40 9.31
CA ALA A 65 -1.91 -6.21 8.68
C ALA A 65 -1.03 -5.41 9.65
N LYS A 66 0.01 -4.76 9.11
CA LYS A 66 0.97 -3.99 9.92
C LYS A 66 1.11 -2.56 9.42
N ILE A 67 0.80 -1.60 10.29
CA ILE A 67 0.96 -0.17 10.04
C ILE A 67 2.00 0.38 11.02
N SER A 68 3.09 0.96 10.53
CA SER A 68 4.24 1.35 11.36
C SER A 68 4.90 2.67 10.93
N ASP A 69 5.95 3.04 11.66
CA ASP A 69 6.77 4.24 11.41
C ASP A 69 5.95 5.53 11.40
N HIS A 70 6.02 6.38 10.38
CA HIS A 70 5.30 7.64 10.25
C HIS A 70 4.18 7.56 9.20
N SER A 71 3.65 6.37 8.94
CA SER A 71 2.59 6.17 7.95
C SER A 71 1.25 6.78 8.37
N ASP A 72 0.44 7.14 7.36
CA ASP A 72 -0.90 7.72 7.52
C ASP A 72 -1.93 6.90 6.74
N VAL A 73 -2.91 6.31 7.42
CA VAL A 73 -3.98 5.54 6.81
C VAL A 73 -5.33 6.17 7.15
N LYS A 74 -6.03 6.69 6.14
CA LYS A 74 -7.20 7.55 6.34
C LYS A 74 -8.31 7.33 5.32
N GLY A 75 -9.41 8.08 5.47
CA GLY A 75 -10.57 7.96 4.58
C GLY A 75 -11.31 6.65 4.85
N LYS A 76 -11.74 5.96 3.79
CA LYS A 76 -12.36 4.61 3.81
C LYS A 76 -11.35 3.52 3.40
N ALA A 77 -10.05 3.79 3.52
CA ALA A 77 -9.01 2.84 3.15
C ALA A 77 -9.12 1.52 3.93
N GLN A 78 -8.77 0.42 3.28
CA GLN A 78 -8.84 -0.93 3.84
C GLN A 78 -7.47 -1.59 3.71
N VAL A 79 -6.89 -2.03 4.82
CA VAL A 79 -5.63 -2.78 4.85
C VAL A 79 -5.86 -4.09 5.59
N ARG A 80 -5.76 -5.21 4.87
CA ARG A 80 -6.15 -6.54 5.36
C ARG A 80 -5.03 -7.56 5.19
N ASP A 81 -5.32 -8.79 5.60
CA ASP A 81 -4.45 -9.95 5.47
C ASP A 81 -3.06 -9.70 6.07
N LYS A 82 -1.97 -9.84 5.31
CA LYS A 82 -0.60 -9.61 5.76
C LYS A 82 -0.01 -8.32 5.17
N ALA A 83 -0.86 -7.43 4.65
CA ALA A 83 -0.41 -6.19 4.03
C ALA A 83 0.33 -5.29 5.02
N LYS A 84 1.27 -4.48 4.52
CA LYS A 84 2.09 -3.59 5.35
C LYS A 84 2.12 -2.18 4.80
N VAL A 85 2.05 -1.21 5.70
CA VAL A 85 2.25 0.22 5.41
C VAL A 85 3.29 0.76 6.39
N SER A 86 4.38 1.33 5.88
CA SER A 86 5.52 1.77 6.71
C SER A 86 6.23 2.99 6.12
N GLY A 87 7.29 3.48 6.76
CA GLY A 87 7.95 4.73 6.37
C GLY A 87 7.08 5.96 6.60
N HIS A 88 6.98 6.82 5.59
CA HIS A 88 6.10 8.00 5.50
C HIS A 88 4.95 7.78 4.50
N ALA A 89 4.59 6.52 4.24
CA ALA A 89 3.58 6.18 3.25
C ALA A 89 2.18 6.67 3.66
N GLU A 90 1.39 7.08 2.67
CA GLU A 90 -0.02 7.42 2.82
C GLU A 90 -0.91 6.39 2.11
N VAL A 91 -1.94 5.90 2.79
CA VAL A 91 -3.05 5.15 2.19
C VAL A 91 -4.37 5.85 2.49
N SER A 92 -5.06 6.34 1.46
CA SER A 92 -6.26 7.18 1.63
C SER A 92 -7.38 6.89 0.62
N GLY A 93 -8.46 7.67 0.64
CA GLY A 93 -9.62 7.43 -0.23
C GLY A 93 -10.35 6.13 0.15
N LYS A 94 -10.65 5.29 -0.84
CA LYS A 94 -11.23 3.94 -0.70
C LYS A 94 -10.19 2.86 -1.08
N ALA A 95 -8.90 3.20 -1.06
CA ALA A 95 -7.84 2.28 -1.45
C ALA A 95 -7.89 0.96 -0.66
N GLN A 96 -7.55 -0.14 -1.32
CA GLN A 96 -7.59 -1.49 -0.75
C GLN A 96 -6.24 -2.18 -0.89
N LEU A 97 -5.69 -2.64 0.23
CA LEU A 97 -4.48 -3.43 0.30
C LEU A 97 -4.81 -4.80 0.93
N SER A 98 -4.46 -5.88 0.25
CA SER A 98 -4.69 -7.25 0.73
C SER A 98 -3.52 -8.18 0.37
N GLY A 99 -3.62 -9.47 0.73
CA GLY A 99 -2.54 -10.42 0.54
C GLY A 99 -1.31 -10.08 1.38
N ARG A 100 -0.16 -9.92 0.74
CA ARG A 100 1.11 -9.48 1.31
C ARG A 100 1.57 -8.13 0.72
N ALA A 101 0.65 -7.34 0.19
CA ALA A 101 0.98 -6.05 -0.43
C ALA A 101 1.74 -5.12 0.54
N GLN A 102 2.68 -4.33 0.02
CA GLN A 102 3.55 -3.49 0.82
C GLN A 102 3.63 -2.08 0.25
N VAL A 103 3.36 -1.07 1.09
CA VAL A 103 3.55 0.34 0.77
C VAL A 103 4.56 0.94 1.74
N SER A 104 5.60 1.59 1.22
CA SER A 104 6.71 2.11 2.03
C SER A 104 7.32 3.39 1.43
N GLY A 105 8.35 3.94 2.07
CA GLY A 105 8.95 5.21 1.64
C GLY A 105 7.98 6.37 1.86
N SER A 106 7.86 7.28 0.89
CA SER A 106 6.88 8.37 0.86
C SER A 106 5.79 8.11 -0.20
N ALA A 107 5.51 6.85 -0.49
CA ALA A 107 4.53 6.47 -1.50
C ALA A 107 3.11 6.82 -1.06
N VAL A 108 2.27 7.14 -2.05
CA VAL A 108 0.85 7.47 -1.85
C VAL A 108 0.00 6.47 -2.61
N VAL A 109 -0.91 5.81 -1.90
CA VAL A 109 -1.96 4.95 -2.48
C VAL A 109 -3.33 5.52 -2.12
N ALA A 110 -4.05 6.05 -3.11
CA ALA A 110 -5.27 6.83 -2.87
C ALA A 110 -6.40 6.45 -3.86
N GLY A 111 -7.53 7.18 -3.80
CA GLY A 111 -8.66 6.95 -4.70
C GLY A 111 -9.31 5.58 -4.46
N ASP A 112 -9.64 4.87 -5.55
CA ASP A 112 -10.17 3.51 -5.54
C ASP A 112 -9.06 2.47 -5.86
N ALA A 113 -7.78 2.82 -5.66
CA ALA A 113 -6.66 1.96 -6.03
C ALA A 113 -6.64 0.64 -5.23
N VAL A 114 -6.21 -0.43 -5.90
CA VAL A 114 -6.18 -1.79 -5.33
C VAL A 114 -4.77 -2.39 -5.47
N LEU A 115 -4.20 -2.81 -4.33
CA LEU A 115 -2.95 -3.54 -4.25
C LEU A 115 -3.21 -4.95 -3.70
N LEU A 116 -2.82 -5.97 -4.46
CA LEU A 116 -3.09 -7.39 -4.15
C LEU A 116 -1.79 -8.19 -4.06
N ASP A 117 -1.91 -9.43 -3.59
CA ASP A 117 -0.83 -10.43 -3.63
C ASP A 117 0.47 -9.92 -2.99
N ASN A 118 1.61 -9.95 -3.69
CA ASN A 118 2.90 -9.47 -3.19
C ASN A 118 3.27 -8.08 -3.71
N ALA A 119 2.31 -7.33 -4.26
CA ALA A 119 2.55 -6.02 -4.85
C ALA A 119 3.34 -5.10 -3.91
N TRP A 120 4.36 -4.43 -4.45
CA TRP A 120 5.23 -3.54 -3.69
C TRP A 120 5.22 -2.13 -4.30
N VAL A 121 4.90 -1.14 -3.46
CA VAL A 121 4.92 0.27 -3.83
C VAL A 121 5.84 1.04 -2.88
N SER A 122 6.80 1.79 -3.41
CA SER A 122 7.82 2.48 -2.60
C SER A 122 8.32 3.79 -3.21
N GLY A 123 9.26 4.45 -2.53
CA GLY A 123 9.84 5.72 -2.98
C GLY A 123 8.82 6.87 -2.90
N GLN A 124 8.68 7.64 -3.98
CA GLN A 124 7.70 8.74 -4.12
C GLN A 124 6.59 8.35 -5.11
N ALA A 125 6.35 7.05 -5.28
CA ALA A 125 5.35 6.53 -6.20
C ALA A 125 3.95 6.98 -5.79
N GLU A 126 3.15 7.35 -6.78
CA GLU A 126 1.73 7.65 -6.60
C GLU A 126 0.89 6.66 -7.39
N VAL A 127 0.00 5.98 -6.67
CA VAL A 127 -0.95 5.01 -7.19
C VAL A 127 -2.34 5.47 -6.77
N SER A 128 -3.18 5.85 -7.72
CA SER A 128 -4.49 6.45 -7.40
C SER A 128 -5.56 6.09 -8.42
N ASP A 129 -6.71 6.75 -8.35
CA ASP A 129 -7.89 6.50 -9.16
C ASP A 129 -8.29 5.01 -9.15
N LYS A 130 -8.35 4.34 -10.31
CA LYS A 130 -8.74 2.93 -10.45
C LYS A 130 -7.54 2.03 -10.76
N ALA A 131 -6.35 2.42 -10.30
CA ALA A 131 -5.16 1.61 -10.47
C ALA A 131 -5.30 0.24 -9.78
N VAL A 132 -4.87 -0.82 -10.45
CA VAL A 132 -4.77 -2.16 -9.87
C VAL A 132 -3.31 -2.62 -10.04
N ILE A 133 -2.70 -3.05 -8.94
CA ILE A 133 -1.35 -3.60 -8.89
C ILE A 133 -1.42 -4.94 -8.15
N GLY A 134 -1.07 -6.04 -8.80
CA GLY A 134 -1.18 -7.40 -8.24
C GLY A 134 0.03 -8.27 -8.58
N GLY A 135 -0.04 -9.54 -8.20
CA GLY A 135 1.08 -10.48 -8.34
C GLY A 135 2.32 -9.99 -7.60
N ASP A 136 3.48 -10.13 -8.23
CA ASP A 136 4.78 -9.67 -7.72
C ASP A 136 5.21 -8.31 -8.30
N ALA A 137 4.24 -7.48 -8.75
CA ALA A 137 4.52 -6.19 -9.35
C ALA A 137 5.22 -5.22 -8.38
N ALA A 138 6.21 -4.48 -8.87
CA ALA A 138 7.01 -3.54 -8.12
C ALA A 138 6.97 -2.14 -8.76
N VAL A 139 6.46 -1.15 -8.03
CA VAL A 139 6.34 0.24 -8.48
C VAL A 139 7.08 1.15 -7.50
N ALA A 140 8.04 1.93 -7.99
CA ALA A 140 8.92 2.73 -7.14
C ALA A 140 9.24 4.10 -7.74
N GLY A 141 10.13 4.86 -7.08
CA GLY A 141 10.65 6.11 -7.62
C GLY A 141 9.56 7.17 -7.80
N ALA A 142 9.49 7.77 -8.99
CA ALA A 142 8.54 8.85 -9.32
C ALA A 142 7.34 8.35 -10.15
N ALA A 143 6.88 7.12 -9.87
CA ALA A 143 5.74 6.51 -10.55
C ALA A 143 4.46 7.36 -10.44
N HIS A 144 3.61 7.28 -11.47
CA HIS A 144 2.28 7.88 -11.51
C HIS A 144 1.29 6.92 -12.21
N VAL A 145 0.65 6.09 -11.40
CA VAL A 145 -0.20 4.98 -11.83
C VAL A 145 -1.65 5.31 -11.48
N LEU A 146 -2.50 5.48 -12.51
CA LEU A 146 -3.90 5.91 -12.36
C LEU A 146 -4.91 4.84 -12.79
N LYS A 147 -4.41 3.81 -13.48
CA LYS A 147 -5.20 2.70 -14.02
C LYS A 147 -4.33 1.47 -14.07
N GLU A 148 -4.95 0.29 -14.01
CA GLU A 148 -4.28 -1.01 -14.14
C GLU A 148 -3.33 -1.05 -15.33
N SER A 149 -3.78 -0.52 -16.48
CA SER A 149 -2.97 -0.57 -17.69
C SER A 149 -1.64 0.15 -17.55
N HIS A 150 -1.43 1.09 -16.61
CA HIS A 150 -0.15 1.81 -16.41
C HIS A 150 0.96 0.94 -15.79
N VAL A 151 0.68 -0.31 -15.42
CA VAL A 151 1.67 -1.27 -14.92
C VAL A 151 1.61 -2.51 -15.79
N VAL A 152 2.75 -2.99 -16.23
CA VAL A 152 2.89 -4.24 -16.97
C VAL A 152 3.95 -5.08 -16.28
N THR A 153 3.64 -6.35 -16.04
CA THR A 153 4.56 -7.32 -15.47
C THR A 153 4.90 -8.42 -16.44
N LEU A 154 6.11 -8.96 -16.31
CA LEU A 154 6.56 -10.18 -16.98
C LEU A 154 7.39 -10.98 -15.99
N THR A 155 6.96 -12.20 -15.69
CA THR A 155 7.71 -13.11 -14.82
C THR A 155 8.44 -14.14 -15.68
N GLU A 156 9.76 -14.18 -15.55
CA GLU A 156 10.59 -15.19 -16.19
C GLU A 156 10.35 -16.55 -15.51
N LEU A 157 9.96 -17.56 -16.29
CA LEU A 157 9.63 -18.89 -15.74
C LEU A 157 10.83 -19.60 -15.11
N ASP A 158 12.03 -19.43 -15.69
CA ASP A 158 13.23 -20.15 -15.25
C ASP A 158 13.82 -19.56 -13.97
N SER A 159 13.83 -18.22 -13.86
CA SER A 159 14.44 -17.50 -12.74
C SER A 159 13.44 -17.13 -11.65
N GLY A 160 12.14 -17.09 -11.97
CA GLY A 160 11.09 -16.54 -11.11
C GLY A 160 11.16 -15.01 -10.95
N VAL A 161 12.04 -14.33 -11.70
CA VAL A 161 12.18 -12.87 -11.61
C VAL A 161 11.00 -12.19 -12.29
N THR A 162 10.33 -11.33 -11.54
CA THR A 162 9.29 -10.44 -12.09
C THR A 162 9.91 -9.11 -12.52
N TRP A 163 9.77 -8.80 -13.79
CA TRP A 163 9.99 -7.47 -14.33
C TRP A 163 8.72 -6.66 -14.23
N THR A 164 8.83 -5.40 -13.83
CA THR A 164 7.69 -4.47 -13.77
C THR A 164 8.05 -3.21 -14.51
N ALA A 165 7.29 -2.87 -15.55
CA ALA A 165 7.33 -1.58 -16.18
C ALA A 165 6.12 -0.76 -15.73
N TYR A 166 6.31 0.52 -15.40
CA TYR A 166 5.23 1.41 -15.00
C TYR A 166 5.41 2.84 -15.54
N ARG A 167 4.29 3.57 -15.57
CA ARG A 167 4.25 4.96 -16.04
C ARG A 167 4.71 5.94 -14.96
N THR A 168 5.45 6.97 -15.37
CA THR A 168 5.92 8.06 -14.49
C THR A 168 5.07 9.33 -14.63
N ARG A 169 5.25 10.29 -13.71
CA ARG A 169 4.56 11.59 -13.72
C ARG A 169 4.71 12.35 -15.05
N HIS A 170 5.85 12.19 -15.74
CA HIS A 170 6.14 12.86 -17.00
C HIS A 170 5.66 12.07 -18.23
N GLY A 171 4.86 11.03 -18.03
CA GLY A 171 4.33 10.18 -19.10
C GLY A 171 5.34 9.20 -19.70
N GLY A 172 6.55 9.15 -19.13
CA GLY A 172 7.58 8.18 -19.48
C GLY A 172 7.34 6.82 -18.83
N ARG A 173 8.31 5.93 -19.02
CA ARG A 173 8.35 4.57 -18.49
C ARG A 173 9.58 4.42 -17.58
N GLN A 174 9.44 3.60 -16.56
CA GLN A 174 10.54 3.08 -15.75
C GLN A 174 10.36 1.58 -15.60
N VAL A 175 11.48 0.87 -15.38
CA VAL A 175 11.50 -0.59 -15.27
C VAL A 175 12.18 -1.01 -13.98
N LEU A 176 11.59 -1.98 -13.29
CA LEU A 176 12.17 -2.71 -12.19
C LEU A 176 12.40 -4.18 -12.58
N LYS A 177 13.53 -4.73 -12.15
CA LYS A 177 13.80 -6.17 -12.07
C LYS A 177 13.70 -6.59 -10.61
N GLY A 178 12.63 -7.30 -10.23
CA GLY A 178 12.27 -7.46 -8.83
C GLY A 178 12.02 -6.11 -8.19
N HIS A 179 12.79 -5.74 -7.16
CA HIS A 179 12.71 -4.43 -6.48
C HIS A 179 13.81 -3.44 -6.90
N THR A 180 14.59 -3.77 -7.94
CA THR A 180 15.74 -2.96 -8.37
C THR A 180 15.42 -2.21 -9.64
N MET A 181 15.62 -0.88 -9.64
CA MET A 181 15.52 -0.06 -10.85
C MET A 181 16.63 -0.43 -11.82
N VAL A 182 16.29 -0.56 -13.09
CA VAL A 182 17.22 -0.91 -14.18
C VAL A 182 16.98 -0.02 -15.38
N GLU A 183 17.97 0.07 -16.27
CA GLU A 183 17.81 0.78 -17.53
C GLU A 183 16.82 0.02 -18.44
N GLU A 184 16.08 0.75 -19.28
CA GLU A 184 15.11 0.11 -20.18
C GLU A 184 15.78 -0.87 -21.17
N SER A 185 17.04 -0.64 -21.52
CA SER A 185 17.81 -1.50 -22.42
C SER A 185 18.12 -2.88 -21.83
N GLU A 186 18.00 -3.04 -20.50
CA GLU A 186 18.17 -4.31 -19.80
C GLU A 186 16.88 -5.15 -19.81
N ALA A 187 15.74 -4.53 -20.11
CA ALA A 187 14.44 -5.17 -20.00
C ALA A 187 14.14 -6.12 -21.17
N PRO A 188 13.39 -7.21 -20.93
CA PRO A 188 12.89 -8.08 -22.00
C PRO A 188 12.07 -7.30 -23.03
N LYS A 189 12.26 -7.60 -24.32
CA LYS A 189 11.55 -6.90 -25.41
C LYS A 189 10.04 -7.07 -25.30
N GLU A 190 9.60 -8.26 -24.87
CA GLU A 190 8.19 -8.60 -24.67
C GLU A 190 7.51 -7.65 -23.68
N LEU A 191 8.21 -7.26 -22.61
CA LEU A 191 7.73 -6.28 -21.64
C LEU A 191 7.59 -4.89 -22.28
N LEU A 192 8.63 -4.46 -23.00
CA LEU A 192 8.65 -3.15 -23.65
C LEU A 192 7.59 -3.03 -24.75
N ASP A 193 7.36 -4.09 -25.53
CA ASP A 193 6.34 -4.12 -26.57
C ASP A 193 4.92 -4.10 -25.97
N ALA A 194 4.70 -4.82 -24.86
CA ALA A 194 3.43 -4.83 -24.15
C ALA A 194 3.08 -3.43 -23.61
N THR A 195 4.05 -2.72 -23.03
CA THR A 195 3.84 -1.32 -22.58
C THR A 195 3.62 -0.37 -23.77
N GLY A 196 4.30 -0.59 -24.91
CA GLY A 196 4.07 0.12 -26.17
C GLY A 196 2.60 0.07 -26.59
N LYS A 197 2.03 -1.14 -26.62
CA LYS A 197 0.62 -1.37 -26.92
C LYS A 197 -0.31 -0.77 -25.86
N ALA A 198 0.02 -0.90 -24.58
CA ALA A 198 -0.87 -0.51 -23.49
C ALA A 198 -0.93 1.01 -23.23
N TRP A 199 0.16 1.76 -23.45
CA TRP A 199 0.26 3.16 -23.02
C TRP A 199 0.36 4.15 -24.18
N PHE A 200 0.84 3.70 -25.33
CA PHE A 200 1.22 4.58 -26.43
C PHE A 200 0.49 4.25 -27.75
N SER A 201 -0.41 3.26 -27.77
CA SER A 201 -1.31 3.06 -28.91
C SER A 201 -2.43 4.11 -28.85
N GLY A 202 -2.46 5.03 -29.82
CA GLY A 202 -3.39 6.17 -29.84
C GLY A 202 -2.75 7.54 -30.13
N LYS A 203 -1.54 7.59 -30.70
CA LYS A 203 -1.14 8.71 -31.57
C LYS A 203 -1.45 8.37 -33.01
#